data_AF-A0A3R7IFF3-F1
#
_entry.id   AF-A0A3R7IFF3-F1
#
_cell.length_a   1.000
_cell.length_b   1.000
_cell.length_c   1.000
_cell.angle_alpha   90.00
_cell.angle_beta   90.00
_cell.angle_gamma   90.00
#
_symmetry.space_group_name_H-M   'P 1'
#
loop_
_entity.id
_entity.type
_entity.pdbx_description
1 polymer ?
#
loop_
_entity_poly.entity_id
_entity_poly.type
_entity_poly.pdbx_seq_one_letter_code
_entity_poly.pdbx_strand_id
1 'polypeptide(L)'
;MAYTTISQRKLAELDAKIPSEWRLPESQIPPGMLSPAESITNVKQYGRVNVMDIPRTCGLLSARELEITEQYDVRGLLRAMADKRLTAEEVTTAFCK
;
A
#
# COMPACT_ATOMS: atom_id res chain seq x y z
N MET A 1 19.93 4.80 -21.27
CA MET A 1 18.92 4.83 -22.37
C MET A 1 17.80 5.79 -21.96
N ALA A 2 17.09 6.40 -22.91
CA ALA A 2 16.08 7.44 -22.62
C ALA A 2 14.95 6.98 -21.67
N TYR A 3 14.58 5.70 -21.68
CA TYR A 3 13.51 5.17 -20.83
C TYR A 3 13.85 5.18 -19.33
N THR A 4 15.13 5.01 -18.95
CA THR A 4 15.56 4.99 -17.54
C THR A 4 15.30 6.35 -16.88
N THR A 5 15.61 7.43 -17.58
CA THR A 5 15.37 8.81 -17.11
C THR A 5 13.88 9.10 -16.98
N ILE A 6 13.05 8.63 -17.92
CA ILE A 6 11.58 8.76 -17.82
C ILE A 6 11.05 7.99 -16.61
N SER A 7 11.52 6.76 -16.39
CA SER A 7 11.14 5.93 -15.25
C SER A 7 11.49 6.59 -13.91
N GLN A 8 12.73 7.05 -13.76
CA GLN A 8 13.19 7.75 -12.54
C GLN A 8 12.36 8.99 -12.24
N ARG A 9 12.07 9.81 -13.26
CA ARG A 9 11.21 10.98 -13.10
C ARG A 9 9.80 10.60 -12.62
N LYS A 10 9.22 9.52 -13.18
CA LYS A 10 7.87 9.06 -12.79
C LYS A 10 7.83 8.46 -11.39
N LEU A 11 8.88 7.76 -10.97
CA LEU A 11 9.00 7.29 -9.58
C LEU A 11 9.10 8.48 -8.62
N ALA A 12 9.94 9.48 -8.91
CA ALA A 12 10.05 10.68 -8.08
C ALA A 12 8.72 11.47 -7.98
N GLU A 13 7.96 11.59 -9.08
CA GLU A 13 6.62 12.20 -9.07
C GLU A 13 5.63 11.43 -8.18
N LEU A 14 5.71 10.09 -8.17
CA LEU A 14 4.88 9.22 -7.34
C LEU A 14 5.28 9.32 -5.87
N ASP A 15 6.57 9.22 -5.57
CA ASP A 15 7.10 9.30 -4.20
C ASP A 15 6.75 10.64 -3.55
N ALA A 16 6.80 11.74 -4.31
CA ALA A 16 6.43 13.06 -3.83
C ALA A 16 4.93 13.20 -3.47
N LYS A 17 4.07 12.30 -3.97
CA LYS A 17 2.63 12.29 -3.68
C LYS A 17 2.23 11.38 -2.53
N ILE A 18 3.11 10.47 -2.11
CA ILE A 18 2.85 9.60 -0.96
C ILE A 18 3.35 10.32 0.30
N PRO A 19 2.47 10.58 1.28
CA PRO A 19 2.87 11.12 2.57
C PRO A 19 3.99 10.29 3.19
N SER A 20 5.00 10.95 3.77
CA SER A 20 6.16 10.26 4.34
C SER A 20 5.80 9.25 5.42
N GLU A 21 4.79 9.56 6.20
CA GLU A 21 4.21 8.76 7.27
C GLU A 21 3.45 7.52 6.78
N TRP A 22 3.14 7.44 5.49
CA TRP A 22 2.50 6.26 4.87
C TRP A 22 3.52 5.35 4.17
N ARG A 23 4.80 5.75 4.14
CA ARG A 23 5.83 4.93 3.50
C ARG A 23 6.19 3.74 4.39
N LEU A 24 6.17 2.56 3.79
CA LEU A 24 6.59 1.33 4.43
C LEU A 24 8.09 1.42 4.78
N PRO A 25 8.49 1.18 6.05
CA PRO A 25 9.91 1.08 6.40
C PRO A 25 10.58 -0.04 5.60
N GLU A 26 11.83 0.15 5.19
CA GLU A 26 12.56 -0.88 4.42
C GLU A 26 12.63 -2.23 5.14
N SER A 27 12.67 -2.21 6.48
CA SER A 27 12.66 -3.43 7.31
C SER A 27 11.37 -4.25 7.22
N GLN A 28 10.28 -3.65 6.75
CA GLN A 28 8.98 -4.29 6.56
C GLN A 28 8.77 -4.78 5.12
N ILE A 29 9.70 -4.50 4.19
CA ILE A 29 9.64 -5.01 2.82
C ILE A 29 10.12 -6.47 2.82
N PRO A 30 9.30 -7.44 2.42
CA PRO A 30 9.70 -8.83 2.47
C PRO A 30 10.87 -9.14 1.51
N PRO A 31 11.75 -10.08 1.88
CA PRO A 31 12.80 -10.54 0.99
C PRO A 31 12.20 -11.18 -0.27
N GLY A 32 12.82 -10.94 -1.42
CA GLY A 32 12.37 -11.46 -2.71
C GLY A 32 11.42 -10.53 -3.49
N MET A 33 11.01 -9.40 -2.91
CA MET A 33 10.48 -8.30 -3.72
C MET A 33 11.60 -7.64 -4.51
N LEU A 34 11.35 -7.41 -5.80
CA LEU A 34 12.28 -6.69 -6.68
C LEU A 34 12.10 -5.19 -6.47
N SER A 35 13.20 -4.44 -6.42
CA SER A 35 13.15 -2.99 -6.57
C SER A 35 12.52 -2.59 -7.91
N PRO A 36 12.04 -1.34 -8.08
CA PRO A 36 11.52 -0.88 -9.37
C PRO A 36 12.51 -1.09 -10.53
N ALA A 37 13.81 -0.90 -10.29
CA ALA A 37 14.85 -1.13 -11.29
C ALA A 37 15.02 -2.62 -11.63
N GLU A 38 14.98 -3.50 -10.63
CA GLU A 38 15.09 -4.94 -10.85
C GLU A 38 13.82 -5.54 -11.47
N SER A 39 12.65 -4.95 -11.23
CA SER A 39 11.37 -5.42 -11.77
C SER A 39 11.33 -5.43 -13.31
N ILE A 40 12.15 -4.58 -13.95
CA ILE A 40 12.24 -4.47 -15.41
C ILE A 40 13.42 -5.25 -16.00
N THR A 41 14.48 -5.54 -15.24
CA THR A 41 15.68 -6.23 -15.72
C THR A 41 15.69 -7.71 -15.36
N ASN A 42 15.10 -8.08 -14.22
CA ASN A 42 15.19 -9.40 -13.60
C ASN A 42 13.81 -10.10 -13.53
N VAL A 43 12.97 -9.92 -14.56
CA VAL A 43 11.59 -10.46 -14.64
C VAL A 43 11.44 -11.96 -14.37
N LYS A 44 12.50 -12.77 -14.56
CA LYS A 44 12.48 -14.22 -14.29
C LYS A 44 12.69 -14.60 -12.82
N GLN A 45 13.11 -13.66 -11.99
CA GLN A 45 13.48 -13.89 -10.58
C GLN A 45 12.40 -13.40 -9.60
N TYR A 46 11.24 -12.97 -10.09
CA TYR A 46 10.15 -12.54 -9.22
C TYR A 46 9.62 -13.73 -8.41
N GLY A 47 9.98 -13.79 -7.13
CA GLY A 47 9.39 -14.71 -6.17
C GLY A 47 7.97 -14.26 -5.86
N ARG A 48 6.99 -15.18 -5.88
CA ARG A 48 5.64 -14.88 -5.40
C ARG A 48 5.71 -14.66 -3.87
N VAL A 49 5.92 -13.42 -3.47
CA VAL A 49 5.90 -12.99 -2.07
C VAL A 49 4.46 -12.81 -1.63
N ASN A 50 4.05 -13.48 -0.56
CA ASN A 50 2.76 -13.21 0.07
C ASN A 50 2.87 -11.94 0.93
N VAL A 51 2.01 -10.96 0.67
CA VAL A 51 1.98 -9.66 1.37
C VAL A 51 0.68 -9.44 2.16
N MET A 52 -0.18 -10.46 2.26
CA MET A 52 -1.50 -10.34 2.90
C MET A 52 -1.42 -9.95 4.38
N ASP A 53 -0.35 -10.32 5.08
CA ASP A 53 -0.16 -9.99 6.50
C ASP A 53 0.47 -8.61 6.74
N ILE A 54 1.01 -7.98 5.69
CA ILE A 54 1.76 -6.71 5.80
C ILE A 54 0.94 -5.57 6.40
N PRO A 55 -0.34 -5.35 6.03
CA PRO A 55 -1.15 -4.31 6.67
C PRO A 55 -1.15 -4.41 8.19
N ARG A 56 -1.21 -5.64 8.74
CA ARG A 56 -1.24 -5.87 10.18
C ARG A 56 0.13 -5.73 10.85
N THR A 57 1.22 -6.05 10.14
CA THR A 57 2.58 -6.09 10.73
C THR A 57 3.40 -4.84 10.47
N CYS A 58 3.04 -4.01 9.48
CA CYS A 58 3.85 -2.88 9.05
C CYS A 58 3.97 -1.74 10.08
N GLY A 59 3.05 -1.68 11.05
CA GLY A 59 3.03 -0.65 12.08
C GLY A 59 2.53 0.73 11.62
N LEU A 60 2.02 0.85 10.39
CA LEU A 60 1.49 2.11 9.84
C LEU A 60 0.00 2.31 10.12
N LEU A 61 -0.75 1.21 10.20
CA LEU A 61 -2.19 1.21 10.39
C LEU A 61 -2.52 1.16 11.88
N SER A 62 -3.39 2.07 12.32
CA SER A 62 -4.00 2.05 13.64
C SER A 62 -4.98 0.88 13.78
N ALA A 63 -5.32 0.53 15.01
CA ALA A 63 -6.32 -0.53 15.28
C ALA A 63 -7.66 -0.27 14.58
N ARG A 64 -8.06 1.00 14.47
CA ARG A 64 -9.29 1.40 13.77
C ARG A 64 -9.19 1.22 12.26
N GLU A 65 -8.06 1.58 11.66
CA GLU A 65 -7.84 1.39 10.22
C GLU A 65 -7.76 -0.10 9.87
N LEU A 66 -7.11 -0.92 10.71
CA LEU A 66 -7.11 -2.38 10.56
C LEU A 66 -8.52 -2.99 10.64
N GLU A 67 -9.36 -2.52 11.57
CA GLU A 67 -10.75 -2.95 11.63
C GLU A 67 -11.47 -2.65 10.30
N ILE A 68 -11.27 -1.45 9.75
CA ILE A 68 -11.89 -1.03 8.49
C ILE A 68 -11.42 -1.87 7.30
N THR A 69 -10.13 -2.19 7.21
CA THR A 69 -9.57 -2.92 6.06
C THR A 69 -9.77 -4.43 6.14
N GLU A 70 -9.96 -5.00 7.33
CA GLU A 70 -10.01 -6.46 7.52
C GLU A 70 -11.39 -7.02 7.93
N GLN A 71 -12.24 -6.24 8.61
CA GLN A 71 -13.50 -6.77 9.23
C GLN A 71 -14.76 -6.52 8.41
N TYR A 72 -14.64 -5.89 7.24
CA TYR A 72 -15.77 -5.55 6.41
C TYR A 72 -15.58 -6.04 4.97
N ASP A 73 -16.66 -6.53 4.38
CA ASP A 73 -16.78 -6.58 2.93
C ASP A 73 -17.34 -5.25 2.40
N VAL A 74 -17.43 -5.10 1.08
CA VAL A 74 -17.93 -3.86 0.45
C VAL A 74 -19.33 -3.51 0.94
N ARG A 75 -20.22 -4.49 1.13
CA ARG A 75 -21.59 -4.25 1.59
C ARG A 75 -21.60 -3.79 3.05
N GLY A 76 -20.75 -4.37 3.89
CA GLY A 76 -20.54 -4.00 5.29
C GLY A 76 -20.05 -2.57 5.44
N LEU A 77 -19.05 -2.16 4.65
CA LEU A 77 -18.55 -0.78 4.64
C LEU A 77 -19.64 0.21 4.23
N LEU A 78 -20.33 -0.05 3.12
CA LEU A 78 -21.41 0.81 2.64
C LEU A 78 -22.54 0.96 3.67
N ARG A 79 -22.91 -0.13 4.34
CA ARG A 79 -23.91 -0.08 5.41
C ARG A 79 -23.41 0.70 6.62
N ALA A 80 -22.18 0.47 7.06
CA ALA A 80 -21.59 1.21 8.18
C ALA A 80 -21.49 2.72 7.90
N MET A 81 -21.21 3.11 6.66
CA MET A 81 -21.23 4.50 6.23
C MET A 81 -22.65 5.08 6.19
N ALA A 82 -23.62 4.34 5.66
CA ALA A 82 -25.03 4.75 5.65
C ALA A 82 -25.59 4.92 7.08
N ASP A 83 -25.19 4.05 8.00
CA ASP A 83 -25.52 4.11 9.43
C ASP A 83 -24.73 5.19 10.19
N LYS A 84 -23.84 5.94 9.50
CA LYS A 84 -22.93 6.97 10.08
C LYS A 84 -21.98 6.44 11.16
N ARG A 85 -21.68 5.14 11.15
CA ARG A 85 -20.67 4.51 12.03
C ARG A 85 -19.25 4.63 11.49
N LEU A 86 -19.12 4.83 10.18
CA LEU A 86 -17.88 5.13 9.48
C LEU A 86 -18.11 6.34 8.59
N THR A 87 -17.09 7.18 8.46
CA THR A 87 -17.07 8.26 7.48
C THR A 87 -16.38 7.83 6.18
N ALA A 88 -16.67 8.53 5.09
CA ALA A 88 -15.95 8.29 3.83
C ALA A 88 -14.45 8.60 3.95
N GLU A 89 -14.09 9.58 4.78
CA GLU A 89 -12.70 9.95 5.05
C GLU A 89 -11.97 8.84 5.81
N GLU A 90 -12.55 8.27 6.86
CA GLU A 90 -11.96 7.13 7.60
C GLU A 90 -11.73 5.93 6.68
N VAL A 91 -12.73 5.57 5.88
CA VAL A 91 -12.62 4.43 4.94
C VAL A 91 -11.55 4.71 3.88
N THR A 92 -11.56 5.89 3.28
CA THR A 92 -10.57 6.24 2.25
C THR A 92 -9.16 6.27 2.83
N THR A 93 -8.98 6.87 4.02
CA THR A 93 -7.68 6.94 4.69
C THR A 93 -7.13 5.56 5.00
N ALA A 94 -7.95 4.66 5.54
CA ALA A 94 -7.53 3.31 5.89
C ALA A 94 -7.08 2.46 4.67
N PHE A 95 -7.71 2.66 3.50
CA PHE A 95 -7.36 1.94 2.27
C PHE A 95 -6.27 2.63 1.42
N CYS A 96 -6.06 3.95 1.58
CA CYS A 96 -5.02 4.68 0.86
C CYS A 96 -3.63 4.58 1.52
N LYS A 97 -3.58 4.29 2.82
CA LYS A 97 -2.36 3.99 3.57
C LYS A 97 -1.86 2.58 3.27
#